data_AF-A0A957LRS2-F1
#
_entry.id   AF-A0A957LRS2-F1
#
_cell.length_a   1.000
_cell.length_b   1.000
_cell.length_c   1.000
_cell.angle_alpha   90.00
_cell.angle_beta   90.00
_cell.angle_gamma   90.00
#
_symmetry.space_group_name_H-M   'P 1'
#
loop_
_entity.id
_entity.type
_entity.pdbx_description
1 polymer ?
#
loop_
_entity_poly.entity_id
_entity_poly.type
_entity_poly.pdbx_seq_one_letter_code
_entity_poly.pdbx_strand_id
1 'polypeptide(L)'
;KDGAEELHSIDGAAQPGDYVAIAVLGAAQVKVQDGEVLQPGQRVTVGADGAVRALQTRTVEGMEVSEGAATLGVVLEAPKDGMVWVLVNPQ
;
A
#
# COMPACT_ATOMS: atom_id res chain seq x y z
N LYS A 1 8.21 -18.37 27.56
CA LYS A 1 9.25 -18.66 26.55
C LYS A 1 8.70 -18.10 25.25
N ASP A 2 9.08 -16.88 24.94
CA ASP A 2 8.60 -16.15 23.77
C ASP A 2 9.30 -16.78 22.57
N GLY A 3 8.55 -17.59 21.81
CA GLY A 3 9.03 -18.17 20.57
C GLY A 3 9.09 -17.05 19.55
N ALA A 4 10.28 -16.58 19.21
CA ALA A 4 10.47 -15.73 18.05
C ALA A 4 10.02 -16.55 16.83
N GLU A 5 8.95 -16.12 16.18
CA GLU A 5 8.52 -16.69 14.90
C GLU A 5 9.56 -16.26 13.85
N GLU A 6 10.42 -17.20 13.47
CA GLU A 6 11.43 -16.99 12.42
C GLU A 6 10.87 -17.38 11.06
N LEU A 7 10.95 -16.44 10.12
CA LEU A 7 10.69 -16.70 8.71
C LEU A 7 11.82 -17.55 8.15
N HIS A 8 11.48 -18.67 7.54
CA HIS A 8 12.41 -19.53 6.82
C HIS A 8 11.94 -19.68 5.38
N SER A 9 12.90 -19.74 4.45
CA SER A 9 12.58 -20.02 3.05
C SER A 9 12.17 -21.48 2.91
N ILE A 10 11.07 -21.72 2.20
CA ILE A 10 10.57 -23.06 1.89
C ILE A 10 10.55 -23.21 0.37
N ASP A 11 11.06 -24.32 -0.14
CA ASP A 11 11.01 -24.63 -1.56
C ASP A 11 9.60 -25.07 -2.00
N GLY A 12 9.17 -24.61 -3.18
CA GLY A 12 7.89 -24.98 -3.78
C GLY A 12 6.79 -23.93 -3.61
N ALA A 13 5.58 -24.25 -4.10
CA ALA A 13 4.43 -23.36 -3.99
C ALA A 13 3.81 -23.45 -2.59
N ALA A 14 3.39 -22.30 -2.06
CA ALA A 14 2.63 -22.23 -0.81
C ALA A 14 1.33 -23.06 -0.91
N GLN A 15 1.05 -23.83 0.15
CA GLN A 15 -0.14 -24.65 0.30
C GLN A 15 -1.22 -23.93 1.12
N PRO A 16 -2.49 -24.36 1.05
CA PRO A 16 -3.53 -23.84 1.94
C PRO A 16 -3.16 -24.01 3.41
N GLY A 17 -3.16 -22.91 4.17
CA GLY A 17 -2.77 -22.90 5.58
C GLY A 17 -1.33 -22.44 5.83
N ASP A 18 -0.52 -22.27 4.78
CA ASP A 18 0.82 -21.71 4.92
C ASP A 18 0.77 -20.21 5.21
N TYR A 19 1.67 -19.76 6.09
CA TYR A 19 1.95 -18.35 6.30
C TYR A 19 3.14 -17.95 5.41
N VAL A 20 2.95 -16.93 4.58
CA VAL A 20 3.98 -16.43 3.67
C VAL A 20 4.33 -14.98 3.98
N ALA A 21 5.61 -14.64 3.85
CA ALA A 21 6.08 -13.26 3.84
C ALA A 21 6.42 -12.86 2.41
N ILE A 22 5.76 -11.82 1.90
CA ILE A 22 6.01 -11.27 0.57
C ILE A 22 6.54 -9.86 0.73
N ALA A 23 7.78 -9.62 0.30
CA ALA A 23 8.35 -8.29 0.23
C ALA A 23 8.26 -7.78 -1.22
N VAL A 24 7.56 -6.66 -1.41
CA VAL A 24 7.45 -5.98 -2.71
C VAL A 24 8.20 -4.65 -2.61
N LEU A 25 9.17 -4.46 -3.51
CA LEU A 25 9.96 -3.23 -3.64
C LEU A 25 9.95 -2.80 -5.10
N GLY A 26 9.69 -1.52 -5.37
CA GLY A 26 9.63 -0.99 -6.72
C GLY A 26 8.22 -0.84 -7.28
N ALA A 27 8.06 -0.88 -8.60
CA ALA A 27 6.77 -0.67 -9.24
C ALA A 27 5.86 -1.90 -9.09
N ALA A 28 4.67 -1.70 -8.53
CA ALA A 28 3.65 -2.73 -8.39
C ALA A 28 2.28 -2.19 -8.81
N GLN A 29 1.47 -3.07 -9.40
CA GLN A 29 0.08 -2.75 -9.71
C GLN A 29 -0.81 -3.11 -8.51
N VAL A 30 -1.60 -2.15 -8.03
CA VAL A 30 -2.43 -2.30 -6.83
C VAL A 30 -3.87 -1.90 -7.12
N LYS A 31 -4.82 -2.49 -6.37
CA LYS A 31 -6.24 -2.15 -6.46
C LYS A 31 -6.49 -0.79 -5.85
N VAL A 32 -7.29 0.03 -6.53
CA VAL A 32 -7.72 1.34 -6.07
C VAL A 32 -9.06 1.22 -5.37
N GLN A 33 -9.25 1.94 -4.27
CA GLN A 33 -10.53 2.01 -3.58
C GLN A 33 -11.62 2.55 -4.52
N ASP A 34 -12.81 1.96 -4.49
CA ASP A 34 -13.90 2.36 -5.38
C ASP A 34 -14.26 3.85 -5.20
N GLY A 35 -14.34 4.57 -6.33
CA GLY A 35 -14.64 6.00 -6.36
C GLY A 35 -13.45 6.92 -6.07
N GLU A 36 -12.29 6.38 -5.74
CA GLU A 36 -11.07 7.17 -5.53
C GLU A 36 -10.51 7.64 -6.88
N VAL A 37 -10.11 8.92 -6.94
CA VAL A 37 -9.41 9.50 -8.08
C VAL A 37 -7.98 9.77 -7.68
N LEU A 38 -7.04 9.06 -8.30
CA LEU A 38 -5.61 9.23 -8.06
C LEU A 38 -4.93 9.91 -9.23
N GLN A 39 -3.90 10.71 -8.91
CA GLN A 39 -3.05 11.40 -9.87
C GLN A 39 -1.60 10.97 -9.73
N PRO A 40 -0.82 10.97 -10.83
CA PRO A 40 0.63 10.74 -10.78
C PRO A 40 1.30 11.66 -9.75
N GLY A 41 2.22 11.10 -8.97
CA GLY A 41 2.95 11.79 -7.91
C GLY A 41 2.25 11.85 -6.55
N GLN A 42 0.98 11.44 -6.44
CA GLN A 42 0.30 11.38 -5.15
C GLN A 42 0.82 10.24 -4.28
N ARG A 43 0.96 10.51 -2.98
CA ARG A 43 1.24 9.47 -1.98
C ARG A 43 -0.05 8.75 -1.61
N VAL A 44 0.04 7.44 -1.46
CA VAL A 44 -1.10 6.57 -1.17
C VAL A 44 -0.86 5.74 0.09
N THR A 45 -1.96 5.38 0.72
CA THR A 45 -2.02 4.48 1.87
C THR A 45 -3.08 3.40 1.64
N VAL A 46 -3.11 2.39 2.51
CA VAL A 46 -4.11 1.32 2.47
C VAL A 46 -5.39 1.79 3.14
N GLY A 47 -6.50 1.70 2.41
CA GLY A 47 -7.85 1.98 2.88
C GLY A 47 -8.40 0.85 3.76
N ALA A 48 -9.60 1.07 4.30
CA ALA A 48 -10.24 0.11 5.21
C ALA A 48 -10.65 -1.22 4.52
N ASP A 49 -10.81 -1.19 3.19
CA ASP A 49 -11.13 -2.34 2.33
C ASP A 49 -9.88 -3.07 1.82
N GLY A 50 -8.68 -2.62 2.21
CA GLY A 50 -7.41 -3.15 1.74
C GLY A 50 -6.98 -2.64 0.36
N ALA A 51 -7.80 -1.83 -0.33
CA ALA A 51 -7.42 -1.16 -1.56
C ALA A 51 -6.69 0.16 -1.26
N VAL A 52 -6.03 0.75 -2.25
CA VAL A 52 -5.26 1.99 -2.05
C VAL A 52 -6.12 3.23 -2.24
N ARG A 53 -5.86 4.24 -1.42
CA ARG A 53 -6.42 5.58 -1.54
C ARG A 53 -5.36 6.65 -1.32
N ALA A 54 -5.65 7.90 -1.68
CA ALA A 54 -4.77 9.01 -1.38
C ALA A 54 -4.63 9.21 0.13
N LEU A 55 -3.44 9.64 0.56
CA LEU A 55 -3.28 10.24 1.88
C LEU A 55 -4.12 11.51 1.96
N GLN A 56 -4.83 11.68 3.07
CA GLN A 56 -5.68 12.84 3.25
C GLN A 56 -4.88 14.01 3.81
N THR A 57 -5.15 15.19 3.27
CA THR A 57 -4.65 16.44 3.81
C THR A 57 -5.83 17.34 4.14
N ARG A 58 -5.80 17.96 5.33
CA ARG A 58 -6.88 18.80 5.84
C ARG A 58 -6.31 20.08 6.43
N THR A 59 -7.05 21.18 6.29
CA THR A 59 -6.71 22.43 6.97
C THR A 59 -7.30 22.43 8.38
N VAL A 60 -6.45 22.59 9.39
CA VAL A 60 -6.82 22.73 10.81
C VAL A 60 -6.29 24.07 11.29
N GLU A 61 -7.17 24.99 11.68
CA GLU A 61 -6.79 26.32 12.19
C GLU A 61 -5.86 27.11 11.23
N GLY A 62 -6.05 26.93 9.91
CA GLY A 62 -5.22 27.57 8.88
C GLY A 62 -3.90 26.85 8.60
N MET A 63 -3.59 25.76 9.28
CA MET A 63 -2.43 24.91 9.02
C MET A 63 -2.82 23.69 8.19
N GLU A 64 -1.99 23.34 7.21
CA GLU A 64 -2.17 22.13 6.42
C GLU A 64 -1.61 20.92 7.19
N VAL A 65 -2.48 19.97 7.52
CA VAL A 65 -2.15 18.76 8.28
C VAL A 65 -2.39 17.54 7.39
N SER A 66 -1.32 16.78 7.18
CA SER A 66 -1.40 15.48 6.49
C SER A 66 -1.72 14.36 7.47
N GLU A 67 -2.48 13.39 7.00
CA GLU A 67 -2.74 12.13 7.69
C GLU A 67 -1.44 11.40 8.05
N GLY A 68 -1.35 10.89 9.29
CA GLY A 68 -0.20 10.13 9.79
C GLY A 68 -0.25 8.62 9.49
N ALA A 69 -0.94 8.19 8.44
CA ALA A 69 -1.03 6.79 8.06
C ALA A 69 0.26 6.31 7.37
N ALA A 70 0.55 5.01 7.48
CA ALA A 70 1.70 4.42 6.81
C ALA A 70 1.59 4.60 5.29
N THR A 71 2.64 5.14 4.67
CA THR A 71 2.67 5.35 3.23
C THR A 71 3.01 4.03 2.55
N LEU A 72 2.18 3.60 1.61
CA LEU A 72 2.49 2.45 0.75
C LEU A 72 3.50 2.84 -0.34
N GLY A 73 3.32 4.01 -0.93
CA GLY A 73 4.17 4.49 -2.03
C GLY A 73 3.61 5.71 -2.75
N VAL A 74 4.08 5.91 -3.98
CA VAL A 74 3.71 7.03 -4.86
C VAL A 74 3.11 6.52 -6.16
N VAL A 75 2.01 7.13 -6.58
CA VAL A 75 1.32 6.82 -7.85
C VAL A 75 2.19 7.20 -9.04
N LEU A 76 2.37 6.29 -9.99
CA LEU A 76 3.17 6.48 -11.19
C LEU A 76 2.36 6.96 -12.39
N GLU A 77 1.09 6.54 -12.48
CA GLU A 77 0.17 6.90 -13.56
C GLU A 77 -1.28 6.96 -13.06
N ALA A 78 -2.19 7.51 -13.87
CA ALA A 78 -3.60 7.54 -13.53
C ALA A 78 -4.19 6.10 -13.47
N PRO A 79 -5.16 5.81 -12.57
CA PRO A 79 -5.78 4.49 -12.50
C PRO A 79 -6.45 4.07 -13.81
N LYS A 80 -6.39 2.77 -14.09
CA LYS A 80 -7.06 2.12 -15.22
C LYS A 80 -7.66 0.79 -14.75
N ASP A 81 -8.92 0.56 -15.08
CA ASP A 81 -9.64 -0.69 -14.77
C ASP A 81 -9.58 -1.07 -13.27
N GLY A 82 -9.71 -0.07 -12.38
CA GLY A 82 -9.67 -0.27 -10.91
C GLY A 82 -8.27 -0.54 -10.34
N MET A 83 -7.23 -0.43 -11.16
CA MET A 83 -5.84 -0.68 -10.79
C MET A 83 -4.98 0.55 -11.04
N VAL A 84 -3.87 0.67 -10.32
CA VAL A 84 -2.90 1.75 -10.52
C VAL A 84 -1.47 1.24 -10.29
N TRP A 85 -0.50 1.79 -11.02
CA TRP A 85 0.90 1.54 -10.73
C TRP A 85 1.39 2.46 -9.61
N VAL A 86 2.00 1.85 -8.59
CA VAL A 86 2.60 2.53 -7.46
C VAL A 86 4.07 2.14 -7.38
N LEU A 87 4.94 3.14 -7.20
CA LEU A 87 6.28 2.89 -6.73
C LEU A 87 6.20 2.61 -5.22
N VAL A 88 6.20 1.33 -4.88
CA VAL A 88 6.21 0.83 -3.50
C VAL A 88 7.60 1.07 -2.93
N ASN A 89 7.63 1.94 -1.93
CA ASN A 89 8.82 2.20 -1.14
C ASN A 89 8.38 2.34 0.32
N PRO A 90 8.46 1.25 1.11
CA PRO A 90 8.17 1.33 2.53
C PRO A 90 9.25 2.20 3.19
N GLN A 91 8.88 3.44 3.54
CA GLN A 91 9.67 4.39 4.31
C GLN A 91 8.91 4.76 5.57
#